data_AF-A0A822ICA5-F1
#
_entry.id   AF-A0A822ICA5-F1
#
_cell.length_a   1.000
_cell.length_b   1.000
_cell.length_c   1.000
_cell.angle_alpha   90.00
_cell.angle_beta   90.00
_cell.angle_gamma   90.00
#
_symmetry.space_group_name_H-M   'P 1'
#
loop_
_entity.id
_entity.type
_entity.pdbx_description
1 polymer ?
#
loop_
_entity_poly.entity_id
_entity_poly.type
_entity_poly.pdbx_seq_one_letter_code
_entity_poly.pdbx_strand_id
1 'polypeptide(L)'
;QLFPVVPVSRNNEKPTEYGTIVDITCDSDGEIDKFVDLKDVKEILELHELNNGSYYLAVLLIGAYQDTIGDYHNLFGSANEAHIIVDESGGWHIKQIVNGDRNCDVLGYVKYNNSYLLSAFESEVNQAVKECGLSKSDAEDIMNNYKNVMNRYTYLDI
;
A
#
# COMPACT_ATOMS: atom_id res chain seq x y z
N GLN A 1 -15.67 13.42 -2.20
CA GLN A 1 -16.66 12.51 -2.82
C GLN A 1 -16.98 11.43 -1.79
N LEU A 2 -18.21 10.90 -1.75
CA LEU A 2 -18.56 9.84 -0.78
C LEU A 2 -18.48 8.47 -1.45
N PHE A 3 -17.82 7.54 -0.76
CA PHE A 3 -17.75 6.13 -1.15
C PHE A 3 -18.25 5.26 0.00
N PRO A 4 -19.04 4.20 -0.27
CA PRO A 4 -19.38 3.24 0.76
C PRO A 4 -18.12 2.52 1.25
N VAL A 5 -17.91 2.53 2.57
CA VAL A 5 -16.83 1.79 3.23
C VAL A 5 -17.46 0.73 4.13
N VAL A 6 -17.05 -0.53 3.98
CA VAL A 6 -17.61 -1.65 4.75
C VAL A 6 -16.53 -2.63 5.19
N PRO A 7 -16.68 -3.31 6.35
CA PRO A 7 -15.88 -4.48 6.69
C PRO A 7 -16.08 -5.59 5.65
N VAL A 8 -15.00 -6.27 5.26
CA VAL A 8 -15.07 -7.40 4.32
C VAL A 8 -15.58 -8.66 5.01
N SER A 9 -15.31 -8.80 6.30
CA SER A 9 -15.67 -9.95 7.14
C SER A 9 -16.55 -9.55 8.32
N ARG A 10 -17.08 -10.54 9.03
CA ARG A 10 -17.92 -10.37 10.24
C ARG A 10 -19.25 -9.64 9.99
N ASN A 11 -19.74 -9.65 8.76
CA ASN A 11 -21.00 -8.97 8.36
C ASN A 11 -22.29 -9.45 9.06
N ASN A 12 -22.24 -10.58 9.79
CA ASN A 12 -23.36 -11.10 10.59
C ASN A 12 -23.24 -10.73 12.08
N GLU A 13 -22.15 -10.08 12.49
CA GLU A 13 -21.93 -9.60 13.85
C GLU A 13 -22.35 -8.13 13.92
N LYS A 14 -22.84 -7.70 15.08
CA LYS A 14 -23.17 -6.29 15.29
C LYS A 14 -21.88 -5.53 15.62
N PRO A 15 -21.52 -4.47 14.87
CA PRO A 15 -20.43 -3.58 15.23
C PRO A 15 -20.62 -2.97 16.63
N THR A 16 -19.53 -2.87 17.40
CA THR A 16 -19.53 -2.32 18.78
C THR A 16 -18.65 -1.09 18.93
N GLU A 17 -17.70 -0.91 18.01
CA GLU A 17 -16.75 0.19 17.99
C GLU A 17 -17.13 1.24 16.97
N TYR A 18 -16.58 2.44 17.13
CA TYR A 18 -16.78 3.55 16.21
C TYR A 18 -15.44 4.23 15.95
N GLY A 19 -15.15 4.53 14.70
CA GLY A 19 -13.89 5.16 14.33
C GLY A 19 -13.96 5.92 13.02
N THR A 20 -12.93 6.74 12.80
CA THR A 20 -12.59 7.32 11.50
C THR A 20 -11.49 6.48 10.86
N ILE A 21 -11.37 6.56 9.54
CA ILE A 21 -10.31 5.85 8.79
C ILE A 21 -9.30 6.88 8.34
N VAL A 22 -8.06 6.71 8.79
CA VAL A 22 -6.90 7.46 8.32
C VAL A 22 -5.99 6.51 7.55
N ASP A 23 -5.38 7.03 6.49
CA ASP A 23 -4.36 6.28 5.75
C ASP A 23 -2.99 6.37 6.44
N ILE A 24 -1.96 5.85 5.78
CA ILE A 24 -0.58 5.78 6.29
C ILE A 24 0.32 6.90 5.78
N THR A 25 -0.25 7.92 5.15
CA THR A 25 0.48 9.10 4.72
C THR A 25 0.90 9.94 5.93
N CYS A 26 1.89 10.81 5.73
CA CYS A 26 2.40 11.69 6.79
C CYS A 26 1.63 13.01 6.92
N ASP A 27 0.72 13.30 6.01
CA ASP A 27 -0.13 14.49 6.07
C ASP A 27 -1.42 14.20 6.86
N SER A 28 -2.08 15.26 7.29
CA SER A 28 -3.33 15.17 8.04
C SER A 28 -4.56 15.04 7.16
N ASP A 29 -4.42 15.19 5.84
CA ASP A 29 -5.56 15.22 4.92
C ASP A 29 -5.95 13.81 4.45
N GLY A 30 -5.09 12.81 4.68
CA GLY A 30 -5.32 11.37 4.48
C GLY A 30 -6.36 10.74 5.43
N GLU A 31 -7.53 11.37 5.57
CA GLU A 31 -8.65 10.92 6.41
C GLU A 31 -9.97 10.83 5.62
N ILE A 32 -10.80 9.83 5.94
CA ILE A 32 -12.20 9.78 5.52
C ILE A 32 -13.07 10.37 6.65
N ASP A 33 -13.46 11.63 6.51
CA ASP A 33 -14.26 12.37 7.50
C ASP A 33 -15.76 12.09 7.43
N LYS A 34 -16.23 11.48 6.34
CA LYS A 34 -17.65 11.31 6.02
C LYS A 34 -17.95 9.96 5.38
N PHE A 35 -18.98 9.30 5.90
CA PHE A 35 -19.43 7.97 5.47
C PHE A 35 -20.90 8.00 5.02
N VAL A 36 -21.25 7.09 4.11
CA VAL A 36 -22.63 6.93 3.60
C VAL A 36 -23.52 6.29 4.67
N ASP A 37 -24.70 6.86 4.91
CA ASP A 37 -25.78 6.27 5.72
C ASP A 37 -27.13 6.25 4.96
N LEU A 38 -28.10 5.48 5.46
CA LEU A 38 -29.41 5.26 4.86
C LEU A 38 -30.26 6.54 4.75
N LYS A 39 -30.02 7.52 5.62
CA LYS A 39 -30.82 8.75 5.70
C LYS A 39 -30.02 10.02 5.45
N ASP A 40 -28.71 10.01 5.72
CA ASP A 40 -27.83 11.17 5.58
C ASP A 40 -26.36 10.73 5.50
N VAL A 41 -25.42 11.66 5.69
CA VAL A 41 -23.99 11.40 5.87
C VAL A 41 -23.69 11.30 7.37
N LYS A 42 -22.84 10.35 7.77
CA LYS A 42 -22.34 10.21 9.14
C LYS A 42 -20.84 10.54 9.22
N GLU A 43 -20.39 10.96 10.38
CA GLU A 43 -18.98 11.37 10.63
C GLU A 43 -18.11 10.22 11.17
N ILE A 44 -18.70 9.07 11.49
CA ILE A 44 -18.01 7.91 12.05
C ILE A 44 -18.47 6.63 11.38
N LEU A 45 -17.58 5.65 11.31
CA LEU A 45 -17.86 4.30 10.81
C LEU A 45 -18.03 3.32 11.97
N GLU A 46 -19.10 2.53 11.96
CA GLU A 46 -19.28 1.45 12.92
C GLU A 46 -18.39 0.26 12.53
N LEU A 47 -17.58 -0.18 13.48
CA LEU A 47 -16.57 -1.21 13.30
C LEU A 47 -16.72 -2.31 14.36
N HIS A 48 -16.14 -3.46 14.07
CA HIS A 48 -16.00 -4.50 15.07
C HIS A 48 -14.76 -4.24 15.91
N GLU A 49 -14.76 -4.72 17.16
CA GLU A 49 -13.57 -4.76 17.99
C GLU A 49 -12.42 -5.43 17.23
N LEU A 50 -11.29 -4.72 17.15
CA LEU A 50 -10.07 -5.24 16.51
C LEU A 50 -9.49 -6.35 17.37
N ASN A 51 -9.08 -7.43 16.72
CA ASN A 51 -8.36 -8.54 17.36
C ASN A 51 -6.98 -8.67 16.72
N ASN A 52 -6.17 -9.62 17.19
CA ASN A 52 -4.82 -9.86 16.64
C ASN A 52 -4.82 -10.46 15.21
N GLY A 53 -5.96 -10.50 14.52
CA GLY A 53 -6.10 -11.00 13.15
C GLY A 53 -6.24 -9.89 12.12
N SER A 54 -6.23 -10.28 10.85
CA SER A 54 -6.44 -9.34 9.75
C SER A 54 -7.87 -8.78 9.75
N TYR A 55 -7.98 -7.46 9.58
CA TYR A 55 -9.26 -6.76 9.49
C TYR A 55 -9.27 -5.92 8.21
N TYR A 56 -9.99 -6.39 7.20
CA TYR A 56 -10.02 -5.75 5.88
C TYR A 56 -11.26 -4.89 5.73
N LEU A 57 -11.06 -3.70 5.15
CA LEU A 57 -12.11 -2.80 4.72
C LEU A 57 -12.18 -2.79 3.19
N ALA A 58 -13.40 -2.67 2.65
CA ALA A 58 -13.64 -2.43 1.24
C ALA A 58 -14.17 -1.01 1.04
N VAL A 59 -13.53 -0.26 0.15
CA VAL A 59 -14.05 1.00 -0.38
C VAL A 59 -14.69 0.69 -1.73
N LEU A 60 -16.01 0.86 -1.82
CA LEU A 60 -16.81 0.46 -2.96
C LEU A 60 -17.06 1.64 -3.91
N LEU A 61 -17.45 1.32 -5.15
CA LEU A 61 -17.82 2.29 -6.18
C LEU A 61 -16.68 3.24 -6.62
N ILE A 62 -15.42 2.79 -6.50
CA ILE A 62 -14.22 3.54 -6.90
C ILE A 62 -13.85 3.38 -8.39
N GLY A 63 -14.53 2.51 -9.14
CA GLY A 63 -14.15 2.14 -10.52
C GLY A 63 -14.30 3.22 -11.60
N ALA A 64 -14.64 4.46 -11.21
CA ALA A 64 -14.71 5.59 -12.13
C ALA A 64 -13.79 6.72 -11.64
N TYR A 65 -12.95 7.21 -12.55
CA TYR A 65 -11.96 8.29 -12.36
C TYR A 65 -10.80 8.03 -11.39
N GLN A 66 -11.00 7.28 -10.30
CA GLN A 66 -10.02 7.20 -9.21
C GLN A 66 -8.65 6.70 -9.66
N ASP A 67 -8.61 5.64 -10.48
CA ASP A 67 -7.35 5.08 -10.98
C ASP A 67 -6.54 6.07 -11.83
N THR A 68 -7.23 6.98 -12.53
CA THR A 68 -6.58 7.94 -13.45
C THR A 68 -6.18 9.26 -12.81
N ILE A 69 -6.74 9.59 -11.65
CA ILE A 69 -6.52 10.87 -10.95
C ILE A 69 -5.58 10.69 -9.75
N GLY A 70 -5.35 9.46 -9.30
CA GLY A 70 -4.44 9.15 -8.20
C GLY A 70 -3.03 9.75 -8.42
N ASP A 71 -2.43 10.20 -7.32
CA ASP A 71 -1.05 10.65 -7.29
C ASP A 71 -0.18 9.70 -6.45
N TYR A 72 1.12 9.98 -6.39
CA TYR A 72 2.07 9.21 -5.58
C TYR A 72 2.48 10.00 -4.33
N HIS A 73 1.49 10.42 -3.52
CA HIS A 73 1.77 11.08 -2.25
C HIS A 73 2.66 10.21 -1.36
N ASN A 74 3.70 10.80 -0.76
CA ASN A 74 4.77 10.08 -0.04
C ASN A 74 5.41 8.92 -0.81
N LEU A 75 5.37 8.93 -2.15
CA LEU A 75 5.87 7.86 -3.02
C LEU A 75 5.15 6.51 -2.84
N PHE A 76 3.94 6.50 -2.28
CA PHE A 76 3.07 5.34 -2.39
C PHE A 76 2.60 5.23 -3.84
N GLY A 77 3.05 4.19 -4.52
CA GLY A 77 2.68 3.96 -5.90
C GLY A 77 1.35 3.21 -6.02
N SER A 78 1.07 2.70 -7.21
CA SER A 78 -0.18 2.01 -7.54
C SER A 78 -0.37 0.78 -6.66
N ALA A 79 -1.62 0.52 -6.27
CA ALA A 79 -1.97 -0.69 -5.55
C ALA A 79 -1.96 -1.94 -6.46
N ASN A 80 -1.80 -3.13 -5.89
CA ASN A 80 -2.04 -4.38 -6.61
C ASN A 80 -3.50 -4.48 -7.08
N GLU A 81 -3.71 -4.90 -8.31
CA GLU A 81 -5.04 -5.10 -8.90
C GLU A 81 -5.22 -6.57 -9.35
N ALA A 82 -6.41 -7.12 -9.14
CA ALA A 82 -6.78 -8.44 -9.61
C ALA A 82 -8.07 -8.39 -10.43
N HIS A 83 -8.04 -8.94 -11.64
CA HIS A 83 -9.22 -9.09 -12.49
C HIS A 83 -9.86 -10.43 -12.22
N ILE A 84 -11.08 -10.43 -11.68
CA ILE A 84 -11.81 -11.65 -11.31
C ILE A 84 -12.93 -11.88 -12.32
N ILE A 85 -13.02 -13.12 -12.83
CA ILE A 85 -14.17 -13.57 -13.64
C ILE A 85 -15.00 -14.51 -12.78
N VAL A 86 -16.31 -14.29 -12.78
CA VAL A 86 -17.31 -15.20 -12.21
C VAL A 86 -18.06 -15.88 -13.36
N ASP A 87 -18.13 -17.20 -13.34
CA ASP A 87 -18.82 -17.98 -14.36
C ASP A 87 -20.32 -18.15 -14.06
N GLU A 88 -21.06 -18.69 -15.02
CA GLU A 88 -22.51 -18.90 -14.90
C GLU A 88 -22.90 -19.91 -13.79
N SER A 89 -21.98 -20.76 -13.37
CA SER A 89 -22.19 -21.71 -12.27
C SER A 89 -21.94 -21.10 -10.88
N GLY A 90 -21.47 -19.86 -10.83
CA GLY A 90 -21.07 -19.18 -9.60
C GLY A 90 -19.63 -19.47 -9.15
N GLY A 91 -18.86 -20.21 -9.96
CA GLY A 91 -17.42 -20.36 -9.78
C GLY A 91 -16.69 -19.07 -10.12
N TRP A 92 -15.49 -18.87 -9.55
CA TRP A 92 -14.67 -17.70 -9.84
C TRP A 92 -13.20 -18.08 -10.05
N HIS A 93 -12.50 -17.27 -10.83
CA HIS A 93 -11.05 -17.38 -10.99
C HIS A 93 -10.41 -16.02 -11.23
N ILE A 94 -9.12 -15.90 -10.87
CA ILE A 94 -8.31 -14.72 -11.16
C ILE A 94 -7.84 -14.83 -12.61
N LYS A 95 -8.28 -13.91 -13.45
CA LYS A 95 -7.87 -13.81 -14.86
C LYS A 95 -6.48 -13.21 -15.00
N GLN A 96 -6.22 -12.16 -14.22
CA GLN A 96 -5.01 -11.36 -14.32
C GLN A 96 -4.70 -10.72 -12.97
N ILE A 97 -3.41 -10.63 -12.66
CA ILE A 97 -2.87 -9.83 -11.57
C ILE A 97 -2.02 -8.74 -12.21
N VAL A 98 -2.28 -7.49 -11.85
CA VAL A 98 -1.41 -6.35 -12.15
C VAL A 98 -0.74 -5.98 -10.84
N ASN A 99 0.59 -6.16 -10.80
CA ASN A 99 1.35 -5.81 -9.62
C ASN A 99 1.41 -4.29 -9.49
N GLY A 100 1.26 -3.81 -8.27
CA GLY A 100 1.49 -2.44 -7.91
C GLY A 100 2.97 -2.06 -7.98
N ASP A 101 3.25 -0.80 -7.70
CA ASP A 101 4.58 -0.23 -7.91
C ASP A 101 5.55 -0.62 -6.79
N ARG A 102 6.82 -0.87 -7.16
CA ARG A 102 7.92 -1.04 -6.20
C ARG A 102 8.60 0.30 -5.93
N ASN A 103 9.41 0.35 -4.88
CA ASN A 103 10.21 1.53 -4.54
C ASN A 103 11.06 2.04 -5.73
N CYS A 104 11.65 1.14 -6.51
CA CYS A 104 12.43 1.53 -7.69
C CYS A 104 11.55 2.10 -8.83
N ASP A 105 10.30 1.66 -8.95
CA ASP A 105 9.39 2.11 -10.01
C ASP A 105 8.96 3.58 -9.73
N VAL A 106 8.58 3.89 -8.49
CA VAL A 106 8.23 5.27 -8.07
C VAL A 106 9.43 6.23 -8.09
N LEU A 107 10.63 5.75 -7.75
CA LEU A 107 11.85 6.55 -7.89
C LEU A 107 12.18 6.85 -9.36
N GLY A 108 11.96 5.88 -10.24
CA GLY A 108 12.07 6.06 -11.69
C GLY A 108 11.04 7.07 -12.23
N TYR A 109 9.81 7.03 -11.72
CA TYR A 109 8.75 7.98 -12.06
C TYR A 109 9.18 9.43 -11.80
N VAL A 110 9.74 9.71 -10.61
CA VAL A 110 10.28 11.03 -10.24
C VAL A 110 11.69 11.33 -10.79
N LYS A 111 12.12 10.57 -11.82
CA LYS A 111 13.33 10.76 -12.63
C LYS A 111 14.66 10.44 -11.97
N TYR A 112 14.67 9.66 -10.90
CA TYR A 112 15.91 9.04 -10.45
C TYR A 112 16.33 7.91 -11.39
N ASN A 113 17.64 7.77 -11.58
CA ASN A 113 18.21 6.64 -12.29
C ASN A 113 18.60 5.56 -11.28
N ASN A 114 17.84 4.46 -11.25
CA ASN A 114 18.04 3.36 -10.30
C ASN A 114 19.42 2.71 -10.41
N SER A 115 19.99 2.59 -11.61
CA SER A 115 21.33 2.05 -11.80
C SER A 115 22.40 2.96 -11.21
N TYR A 116 22.24 4.28 -11.40
CA TYR A 116 23.12 5.26 -10.78
C TYR A 116 23.02 5.24 -9.25
N LEU A 117 21.81 5.21 -8.69
CA LEU A 117 21.61 5.12 -7.24
C LEU A 117 22.29 3.88 -6.64
N LEU A 118 22.14 2.73 -7.30
CA LEU A 118 22.79 1.49 -6.88
C LEU A 118 24.32 1.61 -6.92
N SER A 119 24.89 2.13 -8.01
CA SER A 119 26.34 2.29 -8.14
C SER A 119 26.91 3.32 -7.15
N ALA A 120 26.18 4.40 -6.88
CA ALA A 120 26.58 5.40 -5.89
C ALA A 120 26.62 4.79 -4.48
N PHE A 121 25.56 4.07 -4.10
CA PHE A 121 25.49 3.39 -2.81
C PHE A 121 26.57 2.31 -2.67
N GLU A 122 26.82 1.52 -3.71
CA GLU A 122 27.90 0.53 -3.75
C GLU A 122 29.28 1.18 -3.55
N SER A 123 29.51 2.36 -4.12
CA SER A 123 30.76 3.11 -3.90
C SER A 123 30.93 3.52 -2.43
N GLU A 124 29.86 3.99 -1.78
CA GLU A 124 29.88 4.37 -0.36
C GLU A 124 30.16 3.18 0.55
N VAL A 125 29.49 2.04 0.31
CA VAL A 125 29.72 0.80 1.06
C VAL A 125 31.17 0.33 0.90
N ASN A 126 31.71 0.36 -0.33
CA ASN A 126 33.10 -0.02 -0.58
C ASN A 126 34.10 0.93 0.10
N GLN A 127 33.78 2.21 0.23
CA GLN A 127 34.60 3.15 0.99
C GLN A 127 34.58 2.82 2.48
N ALA A 128 33.41 2.53 3.05
CA ALA A 128 33.28 2.14 4.46
C ALA A 128 34.08 0.87 4.81
N VAL A 129 34.16 -0.10 3.89
CA VAL A 129 35.02 -1.29 4.05
C VAL A 129 36.51 -0.92 4.14
N LYS A 130 36.96 0.07 3.36
CA LYS A 130 38.37 0.48 3.33
C LYS A 130 38.76 1.38 4.50
N GLU A 131 37.87 2.30 4.89
CA GLU A 131 38.22 3.44 5.74
C GLU A 131 37.55 3.39 7.12
N CYS A 132 36.41 2.70 7.25
CA CYS A 132 35.60 2.70 8.47
C CYS A 132 35.59 1.34 9.20
N GLY A 133 36.31 0.34 8.69
CA GLY A 133 36.40 -0.98 9.30
C GLY A 133 35.15 -1.85 9.13
N LEU A 134 34.28 -1.56 8.16
CA LEU A 134 33.13 -2.40 7.84
C LEU A 134 33.60 -3.77 7.31
N SER A 135 33.05 -4.86 7.86
CA SER A 135 33.42 -6.20 7.39
C SER A 135 32.85 -6.46 5.99
N LYS A 136 33.50 -7.35 5.23
CA LYS A 136 33.00 -7.73 3.89
C LYS A 136 31.62 -8.40 3.95
N SER A 137 31.38 -9.21 4.99
CA SER A 137 30.08 -9.87 5.20
C SER A 137 28.98 -8.83 5.42
N ASP A 138 29.21 -7.85 6.30
CA ASP A 138 28.22 -6.80 6.57
C ASP A 138 27.97 -5.94 5.32
N ALA A 139 29.02 -5.66 4.55
CA ALA A 139 28.89 -4.93 3.28
C ALA A 139 28.01 -5.68 2.26
N GLU A 140 28.19 -7.01 2.14
CA GLU A 140 27.34 -7.84 1.28
C GLU A 140 25.88 -7.83 1.77
N ASP A 141 25.65 -7.95 3.08
CA ASP A 141 24.32 -7.90 3.68
C ASP A 141 23.63 -6.54 3.46
N ILE A 142 24.35 -5.43 3.64
CA ILE A 142 23.86 -4.07 3.36
C ILE A 142 23.47 -3.93 1.88
N MET A 143 24.31 -4.41 0.96
CA MET A 143 24.04 -4.31 -0.47
C MET A 143 22.84 -5.18 -0.89
N ASN A 144 22.71 -6.38 -0.33
CA ASN A 144 21.55 -7.24 -0.56
C ASN A 144 20.28 -6.60 0.00
N ASN A 145 20.33 -6.03 1.20
CA ASN A 145 19.21 -5.32 1.79
C ASN A 145 18.77 -4.13 0.94
N TYR A 146 19.70 -3.31 0.46
CA TYR A 146 19.40 -2.20 -0.44
C TYR A 146 18.66 -2.67 -1.71
N LYS A 147 19.18 -3.70 -2.38
CA LYS A 147 18.56 -4.28 -3.58
C LYS A 147 17.17 -4.83 -3.28
N ASN A 148 17.00 -5.48 -2.13
CA ASN A 148 15.71 -6.00 -1.70
C ASN A 148 14.71 -4.86 -1.46
N VAL A 149 15.09 -3.84 -0.70
CA VAL A 149 14.24 -2.67 -0.41
C VAL A 149 13.82 -1.95 -1.70
N MET A 150 14.74 -1.74 -2.63
CA MET A 150 14.41 -1.13 -3.93
C MET A 150 13.38 -1.94 -4.73
N ASN A 151 13.34 -3.27 -4.57
CA ASN A 151 12.38 -4.14 -5.24
C ASN A 151 11.13 -4.45 -4.41
N ARG A 152 11.01 -3.95 -3.17
CA ARG A 152 9.81 -4.11 -2.35
C ARG A 152 8.69 -3.22 -2.84
N TYR A 153 7.47 -3.70 -2.60
CA TYR A 153 6.24 -2.94 -2.77
C TYR A 153 6.27 -1.67 -1.90
N THR A 154 5.65 -0.58 -2.37
CA THR A 154 5.72 0.72 -1.69
C THR A 154 4.94 0.77 -0.39
N TYR A 155 3.99 -0.14 -0.18
CA TYR A 155 3.18 -0.20 1.05
C TYR A 155 3.87 -1.01 2.15
N LEU A 156 3.36 -0.87 3.38
CA LEU A 156 3.93 -1.50 4.56
C LEU A 156 3.70 -3.02 4.59
N ASP A 157 4.69 -3.77 5.07
CA ASP A 157 4.52 -5.15 5.54
C ASP A 157 4.11 -5.08 7.02
N ILE A 158 2.91 -5.54 7.36
CA ILE A 158 2.34 -5.54 8.72
C ILE A 158 2.24 -6.98 9.23
#